data_AF-A0A357AY13-F1
#
_entry.id   AF-A0A357AY13-F1
#
_cell.length_a   1.000
_cell.length_b   1.000
_cell.length_c   1.000
_cell.angle_alpha   90.00
_cell.angle_beta   90.00
_cell.angle_gamma   90.00
#
_symmetry.space_group_name_H-M   'P 1'
#
loop_
_entity.id
_entity.type
_entity.pdbx_description
1 polymer ?
#
loop_
_entity_poly.entity_id
_entity_poly.type
_entity_poly.pdbx_seq_one_letter_code
_entity_poly.pdbx_strand_id
1 'polypeptide(L)'
;MLTAITTTVSGTQWGLTAADGSTMTLDIDVNAGVYSGTSAILLSSIQVGDTISAVVYGGTATEIYLVSSVSSTTKVSGTVLLVNTQTRFITILTPAQKMVYIDAGSVASIISADTGRSMSLSSIGADSNLVVYGTYSSSNTFTAKSIIIEN
;
A
#
# COMPACT_ATOMS: atom_id res chain seq x y z
N MET A 1 5.94 14.48 1.04
CA MET A 1 5.12 13.27 0.84
C MET A 1 4.30 13.42 -0.43
N LEU A 2 4.26 12.39 -1.27
CA LEU A 2 3.42 12.36 -2.46
C LEU A 2 1.96 12.15 -2.06
N THR A 3 1.06 13.00 -2.55
CA THR A 3 -0.36 13.00 -2.19
C THR A 3 -1.28 12.75 -3.38
N ALA A 4 -0.83 13.00 -4.60
CA ALA A 4 -1.57 12.71 -5.82
C ALA A 4 -0.64 12.43 -7.00
N ILE A 5 -1.07 11.61 -7.94
CA ILE A 5 -0.46 11.42 -9.25
C ILE A 5 -1.55 11.66 -10.29
N THR A 6 -1.35 12.63 -11.17
CA THR A 6 -2.24 12.96 -12.29
C THR A 6 -1.48 12.78 -13.59
N THR A 7 -1.94 11.90 -14.47
CA THR A 7 -1.36 11.71 -15.79
C THR A 7 -2.35 12.16 -16.85
N THR A 8 -1.90 13.04 -17.74
CA THR A 8 -2.67 13.59 -18.87
C THR A 8 -1.90 13.39 -20.17
N VAL A 9 -2.52 13.73 -21.30
CA VAL A 9 -1.83 13.78 -22.60
C VAL A 9 -0.64 14.74 -22.63
N SER A 10 -0.60 15.70 -21.71
CA SER A 10 0.46 16.70 -21.59
C SER A 10 1.62 16.26 -20.68
N GLY A 11 1.50 15.14 -19.97
CA GLY A 11 2.54 14.63 -19.07
C GLY A 11 2.01 14.12 -17.74
N THR A 12 2.93 13.82 -16.83
CA THR A 12 2.63 13.40 -15.45
C THR A 12 2.91 14.53 -14.49
N GLN A 13 2.00 14.74 -13.55
CA GLN A 13 2.05 15.79 -12.57
C GLN A 13 1.76 15.22 -11.18
N TRP A 14 2.58 15.55 -10.20
CA TRP A 14 2.52 15.03 -8.83
C TRP A 14 2.11 16.10 -7.84
N GLY A 15 1.13 15.79 -7.00
CA GLY A 15 0.79 16.60 -5.82
C GLY A 15 1.66 16.20 -4.65
N LEU A 16 2.31 17.16 -4.00
CA LEU A 16 3.20 16.94 -2.86
C LEU A 16 2.74 17.78 -1.66
N THR A 17 2.96 17.24 -0.46
CA THR A 17 2.89 17.99 0.80
C THR A 17 4.25 17.98 1.46
N ALA A 18 4.81 19.16 1.76
CA ALA A 18 6.07 19.31 2.47
C ALA A 18 5.87 19.14 3.99
N ALA A 19 6.98 19.05 4.73
CA ALA A 19 6.94 18.80 6.18
C ALA A 19 6.28 19.93 6.99
N ASP A 20 6.28 21.16 6.45
CA ASP A 20 5.62 22.33 7.03
C ASP A 20 4.11 22.40 6.71
N GLY A 21 3.57 21.40 6.01
CA GLY A 21 2.17 21.33 5.59
C GLY A 21 1.85 22.09 4.31
N SER A 22 2.83 22.77 3.70
CA SER A 22 2.63 23.41 2.40
C SER A 22 2.39 22.36 1.31
N THR A 23 1.56 22.72 0.33
CA THR A 23 1.26 21.86 -0.82
C THR A 23 1.87 22.44 -2.08
N MET A 24 2.35 21.57 -2.96
CA MET A 24 2.89 21.96 -4.25
C MET A 24 2.55 20.93 -5.32
N THR A 25 2.63 21.38 -6.55
CA THR A 25 2.46 20.54 -7.74
C THR A 25 3.78 20.51 -8.48
N LEU A 26 4.19 19.32 -8.92
CA LEU A 26 5.47 19.09 -9.58
C LEU A 26 5.24 18.37 -10.91
N ASP A 27 5.66 19.00 -12.00
CA ASP A 27 5.68 18.36 -13.31
C ASP A 27 6.83 17.37 -13.40
N ILE A 28 6.58 16.19 -13.97
CA ILE A 28 7.58 15.14 -14.10
C ILE A 28 8.04 15.07 -15.54
N ASP A 29 9.35 15.18 -15.76
CA ASP A 29 9.92 14.98 -17.09
C ASP A 29 9.62 13.56 -17.58
N VAL A 30 9.29 13.41 -18.86
CA VAL A 30 9.00 12.11 -19.48
C VAL A 30 10.20 11.15 -19.42
N ASN A 31 11.41 11.69 -19.32
CA ASN A 31 12.67 10.96 -19.20
C ASN A 31 13.29 11.06 -17.80
N ALA A 32 12.51 11.43 -16.78
CA ALA A 32 13.03 11.58 -15.42
C ALA A 32 13.69 10.26 -14.94
N GLY A 33 14.90 10.36 -14.38
CA GLY A 33 15.56 9.25 -13.72
C GLY A 33 14.91 8.95 -12.38
N VAL A 34 14.54 7.70 -12.09
CA VAL A 34 13.87 7.33 -10.84
C VAL A 34 14.69 6.28 -10.10
N TYR A 35 14.96 6.52 -8.81
CA TYR A 35 15.90 5.73 -8.02
C TYR A 35 15.34 5.37 -6.64
N SER A 36 15.71 4.20 -6.14
CA SER A 36 15.58 3.82 -4.72
C SER A 36 16.97 3.48 -4.20
N GLY A 37 17.54 4.35 -3.36
CA GLY A 37 18.97 4.29 -3.04
C GLY A 37 19.81 4.50 -4.31
N THR A 38 20.65 3.52 -4.65
CA THR A 38 21.50 3.54 -5.86
C THR A 38 20.90 2.79 -7.06
N SER A 39 19.74 2.14 -6.88
CA SER A 39 19.11 1.32 -7.91
C SER A 39 18.08 2.11 -8.70
N ALA A 40 18.15 2.04 -10.02
CA ALA A 40 17.09 2.57 -10.89
C ALA A 40 15.81 1.74 -10.71
N ILE A 41 14.68 2.44 -10.58
CA ILE A 41 13.34 1.85 -10.46
C ILE A 41 12.42 2.49 -11.50
N LEU A 42 11.21 1.95 -11.65
CA LEU A 42 10.21 2.52 -12.55
C LEU A 42 9.50 3.69 -11.86
N LEU A 43 9.17 4.75 -12.60
CA LEU A 43 8.31 5.83 -12.10
C LEU A 43 6.98 5.29 -11.54
N SER A 44 6.44 4.24 -12.18
CA SER A 44 5.21 3.56 -11.77
C SER A 44 5.31 2.76 -10.47
N SER A 45 6.52 2.56 -9.92
CA SER A 45 6.70 1.93 -8.61
C SER A 45 6.52 2.93 -7.45
N ILE A 46 6.54 4.23 -7.73
CA ILE A 46 6.27 5.29 -6.77
C ILE A 46 4.76 5.38 -6.54
N GLN A 47 4.35 5.45 -5.28
CA GLN A 47 2.96 5.43 -4.88
C GLN A 47 2.60 6.67 -4.06
N VAL A 48 1.33 7.07 -4.13
CA VAL A 48 0.79 8.07 -3.20
C VAL A 48 1.05 7.62 -1.76
N GLY A 49 1.56 8.53 -0.97
CA GLY A 49 2.06 8.32 0.40
C GLY A 49 3.59 8.22 0.48
N ASP A 50 4.29 7.94 -0.63
CA ASP A 50 5.75 7.82 -0.62
C ASP A 50 6.39 9.15 -0.20
N THR A 51 7.50 9.04 0.53
CA THR A 51 8.40 10.16 0.72
C THR A 51 9.44 10.12 -0.38
N ILE A 52 9.44 11.17 -1.19
CA ILE A 52 10.37 11.33 -2.30
C ILE A 52 11.24 12.57 -2.09
N SER A 53 12.38 12.59 -2.75
CA SER A 53 13.20 13.76 -3.00
C SER A 53 13.31 13.93 -4.52
N ALA A 54 13.34 15.16 -5.02
CA ALA A 54 13.40 15.41 -6.45
C ALA A 54 14.42 16.51 -6.77
N VAL A 55 15.14 16.32 -7.88
CA VAL A 55 15.96 17.37 -8.49
C VAL A 55 15.10 18.08 -9.52
N VAL A 56 14.91 19.38 -9.34
CA VAL A 56 13.99 20.19 -10.15
C VAL A 56 14.78 21.21 -10.95
N TYR A 57 14.54 21.23 -12.27
CA TYR A 57 15.06 22.22 -13.20
C TYR A 57 13.90 22.92 -13.90
N GLY A 58 13.81 24.25 -13.76
CA GLY A 58 12.76 25.04 -14.43
C GLY A 58 11.33 24.65 -14.04
N GLY A 59 11.11 24.11 -12.84
CA GLY A 59 9.80 23.65 -12.35
C GLY A 59 9.45 22.21 -12.74
N THR A 60 10.31 21.52 -13.50
CA THR A 60 10.13 20.11 -13.88
C THR A 60 11.13 19.22 -13.14
N ALA A 61 10.66 18.09 -12.62
CA ALA A 61 11.49 17.08 -11.97
C ALA A 61 12.22 16.23 -13.01
N THR A 62 13.56 16.26 -12.97
CA THR A 62 14.43 15.48 -13.87
C THR A 62 15.00 14.24 -13.19
N GLU A 63 15.09 14.24 -11.86
CA GLU A 63 15.45 13.06 -11.06
C GLU A 63 14.54 12.94 -9.84
N ILE A 64 14.16 11.71 -9.52
CA ILE A 64 13.28 11.37 -8.42
C ILE A 64 13.93 10.25 -7.61
N TYR A 65 14.01 10.46 -6.31
CA TYR A 65 14.57 9.53 -5.35
C TYR A 65 13.48 9.12 -4.37
N LEU A 66 13.18 7.82 -4.32
CA LEU A 66 12.37 7.24 -3.25
C LEU A 66 13.19 7.26 -1.97
N VAL A 67 12.83 8.15 -1.04
CA VAL A 67 13.48 8.31 0.27
C VAL A 67 12.93 7.28 1.25
N SER A 68 11.60 7.12 1.26
CA SER A 68 10.91 6.07 1.99
C SER A 68 9.65 5.71 1.22
N SER A 69 9.40 4.42 1.03
CA SER A 69 8.07 3.99 0.62
C SER A 69 7.08 4.30 1.73
N VAL A 70 5.85 4.62 1.33
CA VAL A 70 4.72 4.50 2.23
C VAL A 70 4.69 3.03 2.65
N SER A 71 4.69 2.79 3.96
CA SER A 71 4.20 1.50 4.45
C SER A 71 2.74 1.46 4.04
N SER A 72 2.47 0.78 2.92
CA SER A 72 1.15 0.75 2.32
C SER A 72 0.15 0.43 3.43
N THR A 73 -0.74 1.40 3.67
CA THR A 73 -1.85 1.45 4.61
C THR A 73 -1.75 0.57 5.85
N THR A 74 -1.85 1.17 7.05
CA THR A 74 -1.97 0.46 8.35
C THR A 74 -3.12 -0.55 8.39
N LYS A 75 -3.99 -0.55 7.36
CA LYS A 75 -4.98 -1.57 7.11
C LYS A 75 -5.16 -1.92 5.62
N VAL A 76 -5.57 -3.14 5.35
CA VAL A 76 -6.13 -3.59 4.06
C VAL A 76 -7.48 -4.24 4.32
N SER A 77 -8.45 -4.06 3.42
CA SER A 77 -9.74 -4.72 3.50
C SER A 77 -10.07 -5.46 2.21
N GLY A 78 -10.91 -6.48 2.33
CA GLY A 78 -11.35 -7.28 1.21
C GLY A 78 -12.16 -8.49 1.62
N THR A 79 -12.60 -9.24 0.62
CA THR A 79 -13.37 -10.47 0.78
C THR A 79 -12.43 -11.67 0.73
N VAL A 80 -12.61 -12.61 1.64
CA VAL A 80 -11.80 -13.83 1.72
C VAL A 80 -12.12 -14.76 0.55
N LEU A 81 -11.09 -15.14 -0.19
CA LEU A 81 -11.19 -16.17 -1.23
C LEU A 81 -10.73 -17.54 -0.72
N LEU A 82 -9.68 -17.55 0.09
CA LEU A 82 -9.06 -18.78 0.59
C LEU A 82 -8.35 -18.54 1.92
N VAL A 83 -8.47 -19.51 2.83
CA VAL A 83 -7.67 -19.58 4.06
C VAL A 83 -6.80 -20.83 4.02
N ASN A 84 -5.49 -20.67 4.03
CA ASN A 84 -4.54 -21.77 4.16
C ASN A 84 -3.97 -21.78 5.58
N THR A 85 -4.44 -22.72 6.40
CA THR A 85 -4.01 -22.82 7.80
C THR A 85 -2.63 -23.44 7.97
N GLN A 86 -2.14 -24.24 7.00
CA GLN A 86 -0.77 -24.77 7.05
C GLN A 86 0.27 -23.67 6.82
N THR A 87 0.08 -22.84 5.80
CA THR A 87 1.00 -21.74 5.49
C THR A 87 0.66 -20.44 6.23
N ARG A 88 -0.49 -20.41 6.91
CA ARG A 88 -1.03 -19.25 7.63
C ARG A 88 -1.27 -18.02 6.74
N PHE A 89 -1.66 -18.27 5.50
CA PHE A 89 -2.03 -17.23 4.56
C PHE A 89 -3.55 -17.12 4.37
N ILE A 90 -4.06 -15.90 4.26
CA ILE A 90 -5.41 -15.62 3.78
C ILE A 90 -5.30 -14.90 2.45
N THR A 91 -5.92 -15.44 1.40
CA THR A 91 -6.04 -14.74 0.12
C THR A 91 -7.32 -13.94 0.13
N ILE A 92 -7.21 -12.63 -0.12
CA ILE A 92 -8.36 -11.74 -0.23
C ILE A 92 -8.42 -11.09 -1.61
N LEU A 93 -9.63 -10.70 -2.01
CA LEU A 93 -9.88 -9.79 -3.11
C LEU A 93 -10.26 -8.43 -2.53
N THR A 94 -9.47 -7.41 -2.81
CA THR A 94 -9.80 -6.05 -2.36
C THR A 94 -10.92 -5.45 -3.23
N PRO A 95 -11.62 -4.39 -2.77
CA PRO A 95 -12.62 -3.69 -3.58
C PRO A 95 -12.09 -3.18 -4.93
N ALA A 96 -10.78 -2.95 -5.04
CA ALA A 96 -10.10 -2.58 -6.28
C ALA A 96 -9.78 -3.77 -7.20
N GLN A 97 -10.39 -4.94 -6.97
CA GLN A 97 -10.18 -6.17 -7.75
C GLN A 97 -8.72 -6.66 -7.73
N LYS A 98 -7.98 -6.37 -6.65
CA LYS A 98 -6.59 -6.80 -6.48
C LYS A 98 -6.53 -7.98 -5.51
N MET A 99 -5.83 -9.05 -5.90
CA MET A 99 -5.51 -10.13 -4.98
C MET A 99 -4.39 -9.72 -4.01
N VAL A 100 -4.61 -9.96 -2.72
CA VAL A 100 -3.63 -9.72 -1.66
C VAL A 100 -3.51 -10.98 -0.79
N TYR A 101 -2.28 -11.35 -0.45
CA TYR A 101 -1.93 -12.46 0.42
C TYR A 101 -1.63 -11.92 1.81
N ILE A 102 -2.53 -12.16 2.76
CA ILE A 102 -2.35 -11.79 4.16
C ILE A 102 -1.52 -12.88 4.84
N ASP A 103 -0.33 -12.53 5.29
CA ASP A 103 0.48 -13.36 6.19
C ASP A 103 -0.03 -13.20 7.63
N ALA A 104 -0.67 -14.25 8.15
CA ALA A 104 -1.16 -14.35 9.52
C ALA A 104 -0.21 -15.12 10.46
N GLY A 105 1.06 -15.28 10.07
CA GLY A 105 2.10 -15.92 10.87
C GLY A 105 2.35 -15.24 12.21
N SER A 106 2.30 -13.90 12.23
CA SER A 106 2.60 -13.06 13.39
C SER A 106 1.41 -12.23 13.89
N VAL A 107 0.18 -12.64 13.55
CA VAL A 107 -1.02 -11.93 14.00
C VAL A 107 -1.19 -12.09 15.51
N ALA A 108 -1.47 -10.98 16.22
CA ALA A 108 -1.69 -10.99 17.66
C ALA A 108 -3.12 -11.45 18.01
N SER A 109 -4.10 -11.05 17.21
CA SER A 109 -5.50 -11.42 17.40
C SER A 109 -6.28 -11.43 16.09
N ILE A 110 -7.26 -12.33 16.01
CA ILE A 110 -8.29 -12.35 14.98
C ILE A 110 -9.61 -12.20 15.73
N ILE A 111 -10.39 -11.17 15.43
CA ILE A 111 -11.57 -10.77 16.21
C ILE A 111 -12.80 -10.81 15.29
N SER A 112 -13.87 -11.44 15.74
CA SER A 112 -15.20 -11.31 15.11
C SER A 112 -15.80 -9.97 15.51
N ALA A 113 -16.14 -9.11 14.54
CA ALA A 113 -16.77 -7.82 14.80
C ALA A 113 -18.13 -7.99 15.52
N ASP A 114 -18.89 -9.03 15.18
CA ASP A 114 -20.22 -9.31 15.75
C ASP A 114 -20.18 -9.60 17.25
N THR A 115 -19.15 -10.32 17.68
CA THR A 115 -19.06 -10.82 19.07
C THR A 115 -18.03 -10.06 19.90
N GLY A 116 -17.11 -9.33 19.26
CA GLY A 116 -15.94 -8.72 19.90
C GLY A 116 -14.96 -9.73 20.50
N ARG A 117 -15.10 -11.03 20.18
CA ARG A 117 -14.28 -12.10 20.76
C ARG A 117 -13.21 -12.58 19.78
N SER A 118 -12.11 -13.08 20.35
CA SER A 118 -11.04 -13.72 19.59
C SER A 118 -11.54 -15.01 18.94
N MET A 119 -11.09 -15.27 17.72
CA MET A 119 -11.40 -16.48 16.94
C MET A 119 -10.12 -17.06 16.31
N SER A 120 -10.18 -18.31 15.87
CA SER A 120 -9.06 -18.97 15.20
C SER A 120 -9.03 -18.63 13.70
N LEU A 121 -7.84 -18.69 13.11
CA LEU A 121 -7.65 -18.57 11.66
C LEU A 121 -8.53 -19.58 10.88
N SER A 122 -8.66 -20.80 11.40
CA SER A 122 -9.48 -21.86 10.80
C SER A 122 -10.99 -21.58 10.82
N SER A 123 -11.43 -20.59 11.59
CA SER A 123 -12.85 -20.23 11.71
C SER A 123 -13.26 -19.13 10.73
N ILE A 124 -12.32 -18.59 9.93
CA ILE A 124 -12.62 -17.61 8.89
C ILE A 124 -13.19 -18.35 7.68
N GLY A 125 -14.40 -17.96 7.27
CA GLY A 125 -15.04 -18.50 6.07
C GLY A 125 -14.50 -17.87 4.80
N ALA A 126 -14.63 -18.60 3.68
CA ALA A 126 -14.65 -17.96 2.37
C ALA A 126 -15.84 -16.98 2.31
N ASP A 127 -15.72 -15.94 1.49
CA ASP A 127 -16.69 -14.87 1.32
C ASP A 127 -16.91 -13.94 2.54
N SER A 128 -16.27 -14.21 3.68
CA SER A 128 -16.22 -13.25 4.80
C SER A 128 -15.52 -11.96 4.37
N ASN A 129 -16.00 -10.82 4.86
CA ASN A 129 -15.27 -9.57 4.74
C ASN A 129 -14.32 -9.40 5.91
N LEU A 130 -13.19 -8.76 5.66
CA LEU A 130 -12.22 -8.50 6.70
C LEU A 130 -11.56 -7.14 6.55
N VAL A 131 -11.10 -6.64 7.70
CA VAL A 131 -10.18 -5.52 7.83
C VAL A 131 -8.94 -6.02 8.56
N VAL A 132 -7.81 -6.04 7.87
CA VAL A 132 -6.52 -6.46 8.44
C VAL A 132 -5.71 -5.22 8.73
N TYR A 133 -5.21 -5.10 9.96
CA TYR A 133 -4.24 -4.08 10.34
C TYR A 133 -2.82 -4.65 10.32
N GLY A 134 -1.88 -3.90 9.78
CA GLY A 134 -0.51 -4.38 9.56
C GLY A 134 0.25 -3.53 8.55
N THR A 135 1.14 -4.18 7.81
CA THR A 135 2.00 -3.52 6.82
C THR A 135 2.26 -4.43 5.64
N TYR A 136 2.34 -3.86 4.43
CA TYR A 136 2.81 -4.62 3.27
C TYR A 136 4.29 -4.98 3.41
N SER A 137 4.62 -6.24 3.12
CA SER A 137 5.99 -6.74 2.98
C SER A 137 6.41 -6.85 1.51
N SER A 138 5.46 -6.81 0.58
CA SER A 138 5.66 -6.75 -0.88
C SER A 138 4.49 -6.04 -1.56
N SER A 139 4.45 -6.00 -2.90
CA SER A 139 3.34 -5.38 -3.66
C SER A 139 1.99 -6.11 -3.48
N ASN A 140 1.99 -7.37 -3.06
CA ASN A 140 0.79 -8.19 -2.92
C ASN A 140 0.74 -8.98 -1.60
N THR A 141 1.75 -8.87 -0.73
CA THR A 141 1.79 -9.56 0.57
C THR A 141 1.65 -8.55 1.71
N PHE A 142 0.71 -8.80 2.61
CA PHE A 142 0.43 -7.98 3.78
C PHE A 142 0.69 -8.76 5.07
N THR A 143 1.63 -8.32 5.88
CA THR A 143 1.89 -8.93 7.19
C THR A 143 0.90 -8.41 8.21
N ALA A 144 0.02 -9.29 8.70
CA ALA A 144 -1.02 -8.94 9.65
C ALA A 144 -0.46 -8.80 11.07
N LYS A 145 -0.93 -7.76 11.77
CA LYS A 145 -0.79 -7.58 13.22
C LYS A 145 -2.10 -7.84 13.95
N SER A 146 -3.23 -7.46 13.35
CA SER A 146 -4.57 -7.73 13.83
C SER A 146 -5.51 -7.95 12.66
N ILE A 147 -6.50 -8.83 12.81
CA ILE A 147 -7.52 -9.10 11.79
C ILE A 147 -8.89 -8.92 12.44
N ILE A 148 -9.77 -8.15 11.80
CA ILE A 148 -11.18 -8.03 12.14
C ILE A 148 -11.98 -8.71 11.05
N ILE A 149 -12.87 -9.62 11.43
CA ILE A 149 -13.82 -10.27 10.52
C ILE A 149 -15.17 -9.55 10.63
N GLU A 150 -15.62 -9.01 9.51
CA GLU A 150 -16.90 -8.33 9.33
C GLU A 150 -17.80 -9.31 8.56
N ASN A 151 -18.76 -9.94 9.25
CA ASN A 151 -19.75 -10.81 8.60
C ASN A 151 -20.96 -10.02 8.13
#